data_AF-A0AAR2KY95-F1
#
_entry.id   AF-A0AAR2KY95-F1
#
_cell.length_a   1.000
_cell.length_b   1.000
_cell.length_c   1.000
_cell.angle_alpha   90.00
_cell.angle_beta   90.00
_cell.angle_gamma   90.00
#
_symmetry.space_group_name_H-M   'P 1'
#
loop_
_entity.id
_entity.type
_entity.pdbx_description
1 polymer ?
#
loop_
_entity_poly.entity_id
_entity_poly.type
_entity_poly.pdbx_seq_one_letter_code
_entity_poly.pdbx_strand_id
1 'polypeptide(L)'
;NVPWCFFSSNNGYTVVSQNRLEAQLKRVNSPSLYGAEITELTFTAEMQTENRLRFHITDANKARFEVPHEHVNSLTSSPNGPLNYELELVHSPFGVRVRRVSNRKILFDTTVAPLIFEDQYLQISAKLASDNVYGLGEHVHQNYRHDMNWRTWPIFTRDSFPNGVNVTLQPAPAVTYRTIGGVLDFYILLGATPEAIVQEFTELVGRPTIPPYWAFGFQLSRWDYGSLEEVKRTVERNREIGLPYDTQYTDIDYMEDKKDFTYDMVKFKDLPQFADYMHEQGQKYILILDPAIAISKRINGTYESYDRGAEVEAWITEADGTTPLVGEVNHVFDFSIASKVFCCVSWRCCLLISGTAVCFRTCTD
;
A
#
# COMPACT_ATOMS: atom_id res chain seq x y z
N ASN A 1 -12.05 -13.12 -25.10
CA ASN A 1 -11.68 -13.05 -23.66
C ASN A 1 -12.62 -13.82 -22.74
N VAL A 2 -13.79 -14.32 -23.19
CA VAL A 2 -14.60 -15.25 -22.37
C VAL A 2 -13.78 -16.53 -22.09
N PRO A 3 -13.66 -17.00 -20.83
CA PRO A 3 -12.92 -18.21 -20.50
C PRO A 3 -13.49 -19.46 -21.17
N TRP A 4 -12.60 -20.31 -21.71
CA TRP A 4 -12.98 -21.61 -22.30
C TRP A 4 -13.10 -22.72 -21.25
N CYS A 5 -12.42 -22.57 -20.11
CA CYS A 5 -12.58 -23.40 -18.92
C CYS A 5 -13.07 -22.50 -17.78
N PHE A 6 -14.02 -22.99 -16.99
CA PHE A 6 -14.64 -22.27 -15.88
C PHE A 6 -15.07 -23.26 -14.79
N PHE A 7 -15.26 -22.76 -13.56
CA PHE A 7 -15.62 -23.59 -12.42
C PHE A 7 -17.04 -24.15 -12.54
N SER A 8 -17.21 -25.43 -12.20
CA SER A 8 -18.52 -26.02 -11.92
C SER A 8 -18.96 -25.73 -10.49
N SER A 9 -20.26 -25.92 -10.21
CA SER A 9 -20.90 -25.82 -8.89
C SER A 9 -20.31 -26.74 -7.80
N ASN A 10 -19.44 -27.67 -8.17
CA ASN A 10 -18.96 -28.74 -7.30
C ASN A 10 -17.63 -28.40 -6.62
N ASN A 11 -17.22 -27.12 -6.66
CA ASN A 11 -15.98 -26.62 -6.07
C ASN A 11 -16.30 -25.66 -4.91
N GLY A 12 -15.33 -25.48 -4.01
CA GLY A 12 -15.41 -24.49 -2.93
C GLY A 12 -15.76 -25.11 -1.58
N TYR A 13 -16.63 -24.46 -0.81
CA TYR A 13 -16.89 -24.79 0.60
C TYR A 13 -18.39 -24.94 0.88
N THR A 14 -18.74 -25.51 2.03
CA THR A 14 -20.10 -25.53 2.59
C THR A 14 -20.09 -25.12 4.05
N VAL A 15 -21.18 -24.51 4.52
CA VAL A 15 -21.37 -24.15 5.94
C VAL A 15 -21.74 -25.43 6.72
N VAL A 16 -20.90 -25.82 7.68
CA VAL A 16 -21.12 -26.98 8.57
C VAL A 16 -21.82 -26.56 9.85
N SER A 17 -21.43 -25.42 10.42
CA SER A 17 -22.12 -24.78 11.54
C SER A 17 -22.09 -23.26 11.37
N GLN A 18 -23.06 -22.59 11.99
CA GLN A 18 -23.19 -21.14 11.95
C GLN A 18 -23.74 -20.65 13.28
N ASN A 19 -23.06 -19.66 13.88
CA ASN A 19 -23.63 -18.77 14.89
C ASN A 19 -24.03 -17.43 14.24
N ARG A 20 -24.42 -16.41 15.02
CA ARG A 20 -24.95 -15.16 14.44
C ARG A 20 -23.96 -14.41 13.55
N LEU A 21 -22.65 -14.51 13.82
CA LEU A 21 -21.61 -13.72 13.14
C LEU A 21 -20.45 -14.56 12.59
N GLU A 22 -20.37 -15.84 12.95
CA GLU A 22 -19.28 -16.75 12.55
C GLU A 22 -19.86 -18.05 11.99
N ALA A 23 -19.19 -18.62 10.99
CA ALA A 23 -19.57 -19.87 10.36
C ALA A 23 -18.33 -20.74 10.09
N GLN A 24 -18.42 -22.03 10.45
CA GLN A 24 -17.37 -23.01 10.18
C GLN A 24 -17.63 -23.64 8.81
N LEU A 25 -16.67 -23.49 7.91
CA LEU A 25 -16.75 -23.88 6.51
C LEU A 25 -15.88 -25.11 6.26
N LYS A 26 -16.39 -26.08 5.49
CA LYS A 26 -15.62 -27.27 5.07
C LYS A 26 -15.54 -27.36 3.55
N ARG A 27 -14.35 -27.66 3.04
CA ARG A 27 -14.06 -27.80 1.61
C ARG A 27 -14.88 -28.94 1.00
N VAL A 28 -15.50 -28.69 -0.15
CA VAL A 28 -16.16 -29.70 -0.98
C VAL A 28 -15.08 -30.58 -1.60
N ASN A 29 -15.34 -31.88 -1.74
CA ASN A 29 -14.38 -32.80 -2.36
C ASN A 29 -14.22 -32.52 -3.86
N SER A 30 -13.26 -31.65 -4.20
CA SER A 30 -12.90 -31.23 -5.55
C SER A 30 -11.37 -31.24 -5.72
N PRO A 31 -10.82 -31.45 -6.94
CA PRO A 31 -9.38 -31.37 -7.16
C PRO A 31 -8.76 -30.04 -6.69
N SER A 32 -7.54 -30.08 -6.17
CA SER A 32 -6.74 -28.89 -5.91
C SER A 32 -6.37 -28.17 -7.21
N LEU A 33 -6.12 -26.86 -7.15
CA LEU A 33 -5.61 -26.08 -8.28
C LEU A 33 -4.08 -25.90 -8.20
N TYR A 34 -3.56 -25.55 -7.03
CA TYR A 34 -2.15 -25.19 -6.82
C TYR A 34 -1.46 -25.98 -5.69
N GLY A 35 -2.16 -26.90 -5.03
CA GLY A 35 -1.66 -27.69 -3.90
C GLY A 35 -1.93 -27.04 -2.55
N ALA A 36 -1.65 -27.77 -1.45
CA ALA A 36 -1.84 -27.31 -0.07
C ALA A 36 -3.24 -26.74 0.21
N GLU A 37 -4.27 -27.55 -0.07
CA GLU A 37 -5.67 -27.25 0.24
C GLU A 37 -5.89 -27.01 1.75
N ILE A 38 -6.63 -25.96 2.12
CA ILE A 38 -7.05 -25.74 3.50
C ILE A 38 -8.49 -26.24 3.64
N THR A 39 -8.66 -27.39 4.30
CA THR A 39 -9.92 -28.16 4.31
C THR A 39 -11.02 -27.55 5.17
N GLU A 40 -10.66 -26.74 6.16
CA GLU A 40 -11.55 -26.16 7.17
C GLU A 40 -11.20 -24.70 7.43
N LEU A 41 -12.20 -23.82 7.28
CA LEU A 41 -12.05 -22.36 7.40
C LEU A 41 -13.05 -21.80 8.41
N THR A 42 -12.66 -20.77 9.13
CA THR A 42 -13.58 -19.93 9.91
C THR A 42 -13.93 -18.69 9.08
N PHE A 43 -15.22 -18.47 8.82
CA PHE A 43 -15.75 -17.17 8.42
C PHE A 43 -16.17 -16.41 9.68
N THR A 44 -15.81 -15.13 9.77
CA THR A 44 -16.27 -14.22 10.82
C THR A 44 -16.71 -12.90 10.22
N ALA A 45 -17.79 -12.32 10.75
CA ALA A 45 -18.31 -11.01 10.36
C ALA A 45 -18.39 -10.06 11.56
N GLU A 46 -17.95 -8.83 11.36
CA GLU A 46 -18.06 -7.74 12.31
C GLU A 46 -18.99 -6.66 11.75
N MET A 47 -20.09 -6.42 12.45
CA MET A 47 -20.95 -5.26 12.21
C MET A 47 -20.24 -4.05 12.84
N GLN A 48 -19.38 -3.33 12.10
CA GLN A 48 -18.49 -2.35 12.70
C GLN A 48 -19.13 -0.98 12.93
N THR A 49 -19.87 -0.49 11.94
CA THR A 49 -20.73 0.70 12.07
C THR A 49 -22.06 0.43 11.37
N GLU A 50 -23.00 1.37 11.44
CA GLU A 50 -24.25 1.35 10.65
C GLU A 50 -23.99 1.32 9.12
N ASN A 51 -22.77 1.68 8.68
CA ASN A 51 -22.35 1.74 7.27
C ASN A 51 -21.22 0.77 6.88
N ARG A 52 -20.47 0.25 7.85
CA ARG A 52 -19.27 -0.60 7.64
C ARG A 52 -19.47 -2.01 8.16
N LEU A 53 -19.51 -2.97 7.26
CA LEU A 53 -19.35 -4.39 7.53
C LEU A 53 -17.90 -4.78 7.30
N ARG A 54 -17.27 -5.50 8.22
CA ARG A 54 -16.08 -6.31 7.94
C ARG A 54 -16.49 -7.78 7.90
N PHE A 55 -15.89 -8.57 7.02
CA PHE A 55 -15.87 -10.03 7.16
C PHE A 55 -14.50 -10.56 6.78
N HIS A 56 -14.02 -11.58 7.50
CA HIS A 56 -12.78 -12.27 7.18
C HIS A 56 -12.97 -13.79 7.08
N ILE A 57 -12.12 -14.44 6.28
CA ILE A 57 -12.05 -15.89 6.15
C ILE A 57 -10.61 -16.34 6.44
N THR A 58 -10.47 -17.16 7.47
CA THR A 58 -9.19 -17.65 8.00
C THR A 58 -9.15 -19.18 8.01
N ASP A 59 -7.95 -19.74 8.10
CA ASP A 59 -7.73 -21.17 8.37
C ASP A 59 -8.14 -21.47 9.82
N ALA A 60 -9.01 -22.47 10.01
CA ALA A 60 -9.59 -22.79 11.32
C ALA A 60 -8.59 -23.46 12.28
N ASN A 61 -7.45 -23.96 11.77
CA ASN A 61 -6.49 -24.78 12.51
C ASN A 61 -5.09 -24.17 12.61
N LYS A 62 -4.75 -23.18 11.77
CA LYS A 62 -3.42 -22.57 11.70
C LYS A 62 -3.49 -21.05 11.50
N ALA A 63 -2.80 -20.29 12.35
CA ALA A 63 -2.63 -18.85 12.14
C ALA A 63 -1.90 -18.55 10.81
N ARG A 64 -2.36 -17.54 10.09
CA ARG A 64 -1.82 -17.10 8.79
C ARG A 64 -1.38 -15.64 8.88
N PHE A 65 -0.68 -15.15 7.86
CA PHE A 65 -0.30 -13.75 7.81
C PHE A 65 -1.54 -12.86 7.64
N GLU A 66 -1.73 -11.93 8.58
CA GLU A 66 -2.68 -10.83 8.54
C GLU A 66 -1.89 -9.52 8.51
N VAL A 67 -2.42 -8.47 7.87
CA VAL A 67 -1.68 -7.21 7.71
C VAL A 67 -1.68 -6.42 9.02
N PRO A 68 -0.53 -6.13 9.64
CA PRO A 68 -0.45 -5.36 10.89
C PRO A 68 -0.61 -3.86 10.60
N HIS A 69 -1.83 -3.45 10.29
CA HIS A 69 -2.14 -2.10 9.79
C HIS A 69 -2.33 -1.09 10.92
N GLU A 70 -1.40 -0.14 11.06
CA GLU A 70 -1.28 0.82 12.18
C GLU A 70 -2.56 1.58 12.57
N HIS A 71 -3.45 1.91 11.63
CA HIS A 71 -4.72 2.59 11.91
C HIS A 71 -5.96 1.69 12.03
N VAL A 72 -5.92 0.45 11.52
CA VAL A 72 -7.11 -0.43 11.48
C VAL A 72 -7.17 -1.23 12.76
N ASN A 73 -8.11 -0.87 13.62
CA ASN A 73 -8.28 -1.45 14.96
C ASN A 73 -9.54 -2.35 15.02
N SER A 74 -9.47 -3.42 15.82
CA SER A 74 -10.62 -4.26 16.16
C SER A 74 -11.73 -3.47 16.86
N LEU A 75 -12.98 -3.95 16.76
CA LEU A 75 -14.12 -3.29 17.40
C LEU A 75 -13.98 -3.12 18.91
N THR A 76 -14.20 -1.89 19.37
CA THR A 76 -14.35 -1.56 20.80
C THR A 76 -15.79 -1.63 21.29
N SER A 77 -16.78 -1.55 20.38
CA SER A 77 -18.22 -1.63 20.69
C SER A 77 -19.03 -2.00 19.45
N SER A 78 -20.22 -2.58 19.64
CA SER A 78 -21.19 -2.78 18.54
C SER A 78 -21.89 -1.46 18.17
N PRO A 79 -22.33 -1.29 16.91
CA PRO A 79 -23.15 -0.16 16.48
C PRO A 79 -24.46 -0.08 17.28
N ASN A 80 -24.91 1.15 17.54
CA ASN A 80 -26.08 1.44 18.36
C ASN A 80 -27.35 1.70 17.52
N GLY A 81 -27.17 2.07 16.25
CA GLY A 81 -28.25 2.33 15.30
C GLY A 81 -28.64 1.11 14.45
N PRO A 82 -29.71 1.25 13.64
CA PRO A 82 -30.08 0.25 12.65
C PRO A 82 -29.04 0.23 11.51
N LEU A 83 -28.59 -0.97 11.13
CA LEU A 83 -27.63 -1.14 10.03
C LEU A 83 -28.26 -0.77 8.67
N ASN A 84 -27.49 -0.07 7.82
CA ASN A 84 -27.89 0.22 6.44
C ASN A 84 -27.71 -0.98 5.48
N TYR A 85 -27.12 -2.08 5.98
CA TYR A 85 -26.83 -3.31 5.27
C TYR A 85 -27.34 -4.55 6.02
N GLU A 86 -27.54 -5.62 5.25
CA GLU A 86 -27.91 -6.95 5.70
C GLU A 86 -26.89 -7.94 5.14
N LEU A 87 -26.43 -8.87 5.98
CA LEU A 87 -25.55 -9.98 5.62
C LEU A 87 -26.36 -11.28 5.53
N GLU A 88 -26.32 -11.91 4.37
CA GLU A 88 -26.93 -13.21 4.07
C GLU A 88 -25.80 -14.20 3.76
N LEU A 89 -25.72 -15.31 4.49
CA LEU A 89 -24.83 -16.43 4.16
C LEU A 89 -25.60 -17.48 3.38
N VAL A 90 -25.00 -17.96 2.28
CA VAL A 90 -25.48 -19.08 1.49
C VAL A 90 -24.68 -20.31 1.89
N HIS A 91 -25.36 -21.44 2.12
CA HIS A 91 -24.76 -22.57 2.83
C HIS A 91 -24.11 -23.64 1.93
N SER A 92 -24.63 -23.86 0.72
CA SER A 92 -24.17 -24.92 -0.18
C SER A 92 -24.41 -24.57 -1.66
N PRO A 93 -23.34 -24.25 -2.44
CA PRO A 93 -22.00 -23.90 -1.95
C PRO A 93 -22.02 -22.64 -1.07
N PHE A 94 -20.95 -22.44 -0.31
CA PHE A 94 -20.78 -21.25 0.53
C PHE A 94 -20.74 -19.97 -0.31
N GLY A 95 -21.42 -18.92 0.16
CA GLY A 95 -21.29 -17.59 -0.40
C GLY A 95 -21.76 -16.48 0.54
N VAL A 96 -21.25 -15.28 0.32
CA VAL A 96 -21.57 -14.06 1.06
C VAL A 96 -22.42 -13.15 0.18
N ARG A 97 -23.55 -12.69 0.71
CA ARG A 97 -24.40 -11.66 0.11
C ARG A 97 -24.55 -10.48 1.05
N VAL A 98 -24.21 -9.28 0.57
CA VAL A 98 -24.42 -8.03 1.29
C VAL A 98 -25.44 -7.20 0.53
N ARG A 99 -26.53 -6.83 1.22
CA ARG A 99 -27.70 -6.18 0.64
C ARG A 99 -27.96 -4.84 1.36
N ARG A 100 -28.20 -3.77 0.60
CA ARG A 100 -28.64 -2.49 1.17
C ARG A 100 -30.06 -2.62 1.70
N VAL A 101 -30.29 -2.26 2.96
CA VAL A 101 -31.59 -2.46 3.64
C VAL A 101 -32.69 -1.65 2.97
N SER A 102 -32.45 -0.34 2.75
CA SER A 102 -33.46 0.64 2.34
C SER A 102 -34.13 0.38 0.98
N ASN A 103 -33.50 -0.35 0.06
CA ASN A 103 -34.04 -0.67 -1.25
C ASN A 103 -33.86 -2.14 -1.67
N ARG A 104 -33.44 -3.00 -0.74
CA ARG A 104 -33.14 -4.43 -0.94
C ARG A 104 -32.14 -4.73 -2.09
N LYS A 105 -31.37 -3.75 -2.57
CA LYS A 105 -30.40 -3.94 -3.66
C LYS A 105 -29.20 -4.73 -3.15
N ILE A 106 -28.89 -5.83 -3.81
CA ILE A 106 -27.64 -6.59 -3.59
C ILE A 106 -26.46 -5.70 -4.02
N LEU A 107 -25.48 -5.55 -3.14
CA LEU A 107 -24.27 -4.76 -3.35
C LEU A 107 -23.08 -5.63 -3.77
N PHE A 108 -22.95 -6.77 -3.10
CA PHE A 108 -21.85 -7.72 -3.22
C PHE A 108 -22.45 -9.13 -3.06
N ASP A 109 -22.26 -10.01 -4.04
CA ASP A 109 -22.75 -11.40 -4.01
C ASP A 109 -21.69 -12.34 -4.57
N THR A 110 -21.16 -13.22 -3.71
CA THR A 110 -20.08 -14.14 -4.10
C THR A 110 -20.56 -15.44 -4.74
N THR A 111 -21.88 -15.68 -4.82
CA THR A 111 -22.43 -16.94 -5.36
C THR A 111 -22.23 -17.12 -6.88
N VAL A 112 -21.54 -16.19 -7.55
CA VAL A 112 -21.16 -16.28 -8.97
C VAL A 112 -19.91 -17.14 -9.25
N ALA A 113 -19.11 -17.47 -8.23
CA ALA A 113 -17.95 -18.36 -8.38
C ALA A 113 -17.63 -19.05 -7.04
N PRO A 114 -16.99 -20.22 -7.03
CA PRO A 114 -16.54 -20.85 -5.78
C PRO A 114 -15.47 -20.01 -5.08
N LEU A 115 -15.53 -19.97 -3.75
CA LEU A 115 -14.40 -19.64 -2.89
C LEU A 115 -13.31 -20.71 -3.06
N ILE A 116 -12.09 -20.31 -3.41
CA ILE A 116 -10.90 -21.17 -3.36
C ILE A 116 -9.98 -20.66 -2.25
N PHE A 117 -9.46 -21.56 -1.43
CA PHE A 117 -8.56 -21.24 -0.33
C PHE A 117 -7.51 -22.35 -0.18
N GLU A 118 -6.32 -22.08 -0.70
CA GLU A 118 -5.14 -22.95 -0.70
C GLU A 118 -3.95 -22.11 -0.17
N ASP A 119 -2.91 -22.74 0.40
CA ASP A 119 -1.87 -22.02 1.18
C ASP A 119 -1.22 -20.84 0.42
N GLN A 120 -1.04 -20.98 -0.90
CA GLN A 120 -0.52 -19.95 -1.81
C GLN A 120 -1.51 -19.58 -2.94
N TYR A 121 -2.81 -19.87 -2.80
CA TYR A 121 -3.83 -19.41 -3.75
C TYR A 121 -5.19 -19.23 -3.09
N LEU A 122 -5.59 -17.96 -2.90
CA LEU A 122 -6.88 -17.58 -2.36
C LEU A 122 -7.65 -16.81 -3.45
N GLN A 123 -8.86 -17.25 -3.79
CA GLN A 123 -9.72 -16.61 -4.79
C GLN A 123 -11.15 -16.46 -4.27
N ILE A 124 -11.68 -15.25 -4.38
CA ILE A 124 -13.10 -14.95 -4.21
C ILE A 124 -13.56 -14.01 -5.32
N SER A 125 -14.75 -14.25 -5.86
CA SER A 125 -15.37 -13.34 -6.84
C SER A 125 -16.66 -12.77 -6.26
N ALA A 126 -17.03 -11.56 -6.68
CA ALA A 126 -18.29 -10.95 -6.31
C ALA A 126 -18.96 -10.28 -7.51
N LYS A 127 -20.26 -10.49 -7.66
CA LYS A 127 -21.12 -9.71 -8.55
C LYS A 127 -21.41 -8.35 -7.91
N LEU A 128 -21.36 -7.30 -8.73
CA LEU A 128 -21.51 -5.92 -8.30
C LEU A 128 -22.88 -5.34 -8.69
N ALA A 129 -23.27 -4.29 -7.96
CA ALA A 129 -24.55 -3.61 -8.14
C ALA A 129 -24.68 -2.78 -9.44
N SER A 130 -23.56 -2.52 -10.13
CA SER A 130 -23.46 -1.69 -11.34
C SER A 130 -22.10 -1.86 -12.02
N ASP A 131 -22.02 -1.42 -13.27
CA ASP A 131 -20.81 -1.28 -14.10
C ASP A 131 -19.94 -0.07 -13.70
N ASN A 132 -20.49 0.88 -12.95
CA ASN A 132 -19.78 2.06 -12.44
C ASN A 132 -18.82 1.69 -11.30
N VAL A 133 -17.60 1.27 -11.67
CA VAL A 133 -16.51 0.89 -10.76
C VAL A 133 -15.34 1.88 -10.90
N TYR A 134 -14.71 2.22 -9.77
CA TYR A 134 -13.64 3.20 -9.62
C TYR A 134 -12.63 2.71 -8.57
N GLY A 135 -11.43 3.30 -8.51
CA GLY A 135 -10.35 2.87 -7.61
C GLY A 135 -9.49 1.76 -8.20
N LEU A 136 -8.95 0.89 -7.35
CA LEU A 136 -7.75 0.05 -7.61
C LEU A 136 -6.49 0.92 -7.83
N GLY A 137 -5.30 0.33 -7.63
CA GLY A 137 -4.04 1.04 -7.85
C GLY A 137 -2.81 0.27 -7.37
N GLU A 138 -1.60 0.74 -7.69
CA GLU A 138 -1.32 1.89 -8.58
C GLU A 138 -1.21 1.45 -10.05
N HIS A 139 -1.98 2.08 -10.94
CA HIS A 139 -2.10 1.67 -12.35
C HIS A 139 -2.42 2.85 -13.29
N VAL A 140 -1.96 2.77 -14.53
CA VAL A 140 -2.47 3.61 -15.63
C VAL A 140 -3.73 2.99 -16.22
N HIS A 141 -4.89 3.35 -15.67
CA HIS A 141 -6.19 2.83 -16.13
C HIS A 141 -6.66 3.38 -17.50
N GLN A 142 -6.04 4.45 -18.02
CA GLN A 142 -6.45 5.27 -19.17
C GLN A 142 -7.81 5.99 -19.03
N ASN A 143 -8.78 5.39 -18.33
CA ASN A 143 -10.08 5.96 -18.00
C ASN A 143 -10.30 5.88 -16.48
N TYR A 144 -10.98 6.86 -15.89
CA TYR A 144 -11.26 6.85 -14.45
C TYR A 144 -12.33 5.83 -14.06
N ARG A 145 -13.38 5.67 -14.88
CA ARG A 145 -14.34 4.57 -14.77
C ARG A 145 -13.75 3.32 -15.41
N HIS A 146 -13.77 2.20 -14.69
CA HIS A 146 -13.22 0.93 -15.18
C HIS A 146 -13.95 0.38 -16.40
N ASP A 147 -13.17 -0.21 -17.31
CA ASP A 147 -13.68 -1.10 -18.35
C ASP A 147 -13.87 -2.50 -17.75
N MET A 148 -15.11 -2.97 -17.67
CA MET A 148 -15.45 -4.28 -17.12
C MET A 148 -15.22 -5.44 -18.11
N ASN A 149 -14.77 -5.18 -19.35
CA ASN A 149 -14.66 -6.17 -20.40
C ASN A 149 -13.39 -7.05 -20.31
N TRP A 150 -13.34 -7.95 -19.34
CA TRP A 150 -12.24 -8.90 -19.14
C TRP A 150 -10.87 -8.21 -19.00
N ARG A 151 -10.83 -7.14 -18.20
CA ARG A 151 -9.62 -6.39 -17.83
C ARG A 151 -8.94 -6.98 -16.61
N THR A 152 -7.72 -6.53 -16.33
CA THR A 152 -6.82 -7.17 -15.37
C THR A 152 -5.90 -6.10 -14.74
N TRP A 153 -6.08 -5.76 -13.43
CA TRP A 153 -5.32 -4.86 -12.52
C TRP A 153 -4.99 -5.49 -11.10
N PRO A 154 -3.74 -5.90 -10.73
CA PRO A 154 -3.34 -6.50 -9.45
C PRO A 154 -2.45 -5.54 -8.64
N ILE A 155 -2.16 -5.92 -7.40
CA ILE A 155 -1.52 -5.01 -6.47
C ILE A 155 -0.26 -5.69 -5.93
N PHE A 156 0.88 -5.27 -6.46
CA PHE A 156 2.22 -5.60 -5.97
C PHE A 156 3.13 -4.39 -6.23
N THR A 157 3.75 -3.86 -5.19
CA THR A 157 4.61 -2.68 -5.28
C THR A 157 5.85 -2.98 -6.12
N ARG A 158 6.02 -2.25 -7.23
CA ARG A 158 7.08 -2.50 -8.20
C ARG A 158 7.53 -1.20 -8.84
N ASP A 159 8.82 -0.90 -8.73
CA ASP A 159 9.44 0.10 -9.60
C ASP A 159 9.36 -0.37 -11.07
N SER A 160 8.68 0.45 -11.87
CA SER A 160 8.63 0.34 -13.32
C SER A 160 8.01 1.61 -13.91
N PHE A 161 8.47 2.02 -15.09
CA PHE A 161 7.76 3.03 -15.87
C PHE A 161 6.26 2.69 -15.98
N PRO A 162 5.36 3.69 -15.89
CA PRO A 162 3.94 3.48 -15.63
C PRO A 162 3.21 2.72 -16.76
N ASN A 163 3.16 1.39 -16.62
CA ASN A 163 2.60 0.42 -17.57
C ASN A 163 1.63 -0.52 -16.84
N GLY A 164 0.44 -0.76 -17.39
CA GLY A 164 -0.62 -1.56 -16.73
C GLY A 164 -0.39 -3.08 -16.73
N VAL A 165 -0.93 -3.79 -15.72
CA VAL A 165 -0.70 -5.23 -15.41
C VAL A 165 -1.98 -5.83 -14.73
N ASN A 166 -2.39 -7.11 -14.99
CA ASN A 166 -2.83 -8.41 -14.30
C ASN A 166 -3.84 -8.85 -13.10
N VAL A 167 -4.97 -8.25 -12.62
CA VAL A 167 -6.09 -8.95 -11.84
C VAL A 167 -7.58 -8.57 -12.16
N THR A 168 -8.51 -9.54 -12.21
CA THR A 168 -9.63 -9.51 -13.17
C THR A 168 -10.94 -8.76 -12.84
N LEU A 169 -11.43 -7.98 -13.82
CA LEU A 169 -12.81 -7.45 -13.93
C LEU A 169 -13.57 -8.13 -15.09
N GLN A 170 -14.86 -8.42 -14.92
CA GLN A 170 -15.68 -9.20 -15.87
C GLN A 170 -17.02 -8.49 -16.21
N PRO A 171 -17.63 -8.71 -17.40
CA PRO A 171 -18.85 -8.00 -17.85
C PRO A 171 -20.14 -8.21 -17.04
N ALA A 172 -20.11 -9.02 -15.97
CA ALA A 172 -21.31 -9.53 -15.29
C ALA A 172 -22.12 -8.54 -14.42
N PRO A 173 -21.73 -7.25 -14.22
CA PRO A 173 -20.40 -6.81 -13.79
C PRO A 173 -19.94 -7.59 -12.55
N ALA A 174 -18.71 -8.13 -12.58
CA ALA A 174 -18.13 -8.85 -11.44
C ALA A 174 -16.62 -8.59 -11.32
N VAL A 175 -16.12 -8.68 -10.09
CA VAL A 175 -14.70 -8.61 -9.74
C VAL A 175 -14.23 -9.97 -9.22
N THR A 176 -13.00 -10.37 -9.54
CA THR A 176 -12.36 -11.57 -8.98
C THR A 176 -11.02 -11.21 -8.35
N TYR A 177 -10.97 -11.29 -7.02
CA TYR A 177 -9.73 -11.15 -6.25
C TYR A 177 -8.97 -12.48 -6.31
N ARG A 178 -7.65 -12.40 -6.49
CA ARG A 178 -6.71 -13.51 -6.38
C ARG A 178 -5.49 -13.02 -5.62
N THR A 179 -5.11 -13.73 -4.57
CA THR A 179 -3.89 -13.46 -3.79
C THR A 179 -3.12 -14.75 -3.55
N ILE A 180 -1.81 -14.63 -3.36
CA ILE A 180 -0.85 -15.74 -3.26
C ILE A 180 -0.48 -16.10 -1.81
N GLY A 181 -1.24 -15.62 -0.84
CA GLY A 181 -1.00 -15.86 0.59
C GLY A 181 -1.87 -15.00 1.49
N GLY A 182 -1.59 -15.06 2.79
CA GLY A 182 -2.35 -14.34 3.82
C GLY A 182 -3.75 -14.90 4.03
N VAL A 183 -4.71 -14.03 4.34
CA VAL A 183 -6.14 -14.33 4.57
C VAL A 183 -7.02 -13.54 3.60
N LEU A 184 -8.33 -13.79 3.60
CA LEU A 184 -9.31 -12.94 2.92
C LEU A 184 -10.04 -12.06 3.95
N ASP A 185 -9.57 -10.83 4.18
CA ASP A 185 -10.24 -9.82 5.00
C ASP A 185 -10.87 -8.73 4.10
N PHE A 186 -12.15 -8.44 4.29
CA PHE A 186 -12.96 -7.59 3.42
C PHE A 186 -13.79 -6.59 4.22
N TYR A 187 -13.73 -5.32 3.79
CA TYR A 187 -14.56 -4.24 4.32
C TYR A 187 -15.55 -3.79 3.24
N ILE A 188 -16.85 -3.85 3.54
CA ILE A 188 -17.94 -3.40 2.66
C ILE A 188 -18.52 -2.12 3.25
N LEU A 189 -18.32 -1.02 2.52
CA LEU A 189 -18.64 0.35 2.96
C LEU A 189 -19.87 0.89 2.23
N LEU A 190 -20.83 1.43 2.97
CA LEU A 190 -22.08 1.97 2.43
C LEU A 190 -22.19 3.48 2.68
N GLY A 191 -22.15 4.26 1.59
CA GLY A 191 -22.54 5.68 1.60
C GLY A 191 -23.93 5.92 0.98
N ALA A 192 -24.43 7.15 1.13
CA ALA A 192 -25.53 7.69 0.33
C ALA A 192 -25.03 8.34 -0.99
N THR A 193 -23.80 8.86 -0.98
CA THR A 193 -23.08 9.41 -2.15
C THR A 193 -21.70 8.76 -2.28
N PRO A 194 -20.96 8.94 -3.39
CA PRO A 194 -19.58 8.47 -3.52
C PRO A 194 -18.65 9.05 -2.45
N GLU A 195 -18.81 10.34 -2.12
CA GLU A 195 -18.00 11.05 -1.13
C GLU A 195 -18.16 10.44 0.27
N ALA A 196 -19.39 10.03 0.63
CA ALA A 196 -19.65 9.33 1.89
C ALA A 196 -18.93 7.97 1.96
N ILE A 197 -18.75 7.27 0.84
CA ILE A 197 -17.98 6.02 0.79
C ILE A 197 -16.48 6.31 1.02
N VAL A 198 -15.96 7.39 0.44
CA VAL A 198 -14.56 7.83 0.68
C VAL A 198 -14.36 8.30 2.11
N GLN A 199 -15.37 8.93 2.73
CA GLN A 199 -15.35 9.33 4.15
C GLN A 199 -15.34 8.12 5.10
N GLU A 200 -16.13 7.08 4.83
CA GLU A 200 -16.10 5.79 5.58
C GLU A 200 -14.79 5.03 5.37
N PHE A 201 -14.22 5.08 4.15
CA PHE A 201 -12.92 4.45 3.87
C PHE A 201 -11.77 5.13 4.62
N THR A 202 -11.70 6.46 4.57
CA THR A 202 -10.68 7.24 5.29
C THR A 202 -10.90 7.29 6.81
N GLU A 203 -12.10 7.01 7.31
CA GLU A 203 -12.31 6.74 8.74
C GLU A 203 -11.75 5.36 9.15
N LEU A 204 -11.75 4.37 8.25
CA LEU A 204 -11.21 3.04 8.50
C LEU A 204 -9.68 2.99 8.43
N VAL A 205 -9.09 3.44 7.32
CA VAL A 205 -7.64 3.25 7.04
C VAL A 205 -6.76 4.38 7.57
N GLY A 206 -7.37 5.39 8.21
CA GLY A 206 -6.71 6.64 8.60
C GLY A 206 -7.02 7.78 7.62
N ARG A 207 -7.25 8.97 8.18
CA ARG A 207 -7.53 10.18 7.39
C ARG A 207 -6.22 10.76 6.87
N PRO A 208 -6.19 11.30 5.63
CA PRO A 208 -4.97 11.88 5.08
C PRO A 208 -4.47 13.01 5.99
N THR A 209 -3.16 13.03 6.25
CA THR A 209 -2.52 14.12 7.00
C THR A 209 -2.73 15.45 6.29
N ILE A 210 -2.88 16.53 7.05
CA ILE A 210 -3.00 17.88 6.49
C ILE A 210 -1.59 18.32 6.06
N PRO A 211 -1.32 18.51 4.75
CA PRO A 211 -0.01 18.94 4.30
C PRO A 211 0.25 20.39 4.74
N PRO A 212 1.52 20.78 4.97
CA PRO A 212 1.86 22.15 5.29
C PRO A 212 1.53 23.07 4.10
N TYR A 213 1.08 24.30 4.36
CA TYR A 213 0.47 25.17 3.34
C TYR A 213 1.36 25.39 2.10
N TRP A 214 2.68 25.50 2.27
CA TRP A 214 3.64 25.67 1.17
C TRP A 214 3.67 24.48 0.18
N ALA A 215 3.21 23.30 0.58
CA ALA A 215 3.18 22.12 -0.30
C ALA A 215 2.08 22.21 -1.38
N PHE A 216 1.10 23.12 -1.23
CA PHE A 216 0.16 23.46 -2.30
C PHE A 216 0.74 24.44 -3.33
N GLY A 217 1.91 25.03 -3.03
CA GLY A 217 2.66 25.88 -3.95
C GLY A 217 3.30 25.08 -5.08
N PHE A 218 3.78 25.77 -6.12
CA PHE A 218 4.44 25.09 -7.24
C PHE A 218 5.81 24.55 -6.81
N GLN A 219 6.16 23.38 -7.34
CA GLN A 219 7.35 22.61 -6.96
C GLN A 219 8.14 22.30 -8.23
N LEU A 220 9.47 22.41 -8.16
CA LEU A 220 10.35 22.18 -9.31
C LEU A 220 11.44 21.19 -8.93
N SER A 221 11.63 20.21 -9.80
CA SER A 221 12.62 19.14 -9.67
C SER A 221 13.12 18.73 -11.05
N ARG A 222 14.25 18.03 -11.06
CA ARG A 222 14.68 17.12 -12.12
C ARG A 222 15.67 16.13 -11.50
N TRP A 223 15.77 14.96 -12.13
CA TRP A 223 16.94 14.13 -12.01
C TRP A 223 18.13 14.82 -12.71
N ASP A 224 19.30 14.76 -12.10
CA ASP A 224 20.58 15.27 -12.61
C ASP A 224 20.53 16.77 -13.02
N TYR A 225 20.63 17.65 -12.01
CA TYR A 225 21.12 19.02 -12.20
C TYR A 225 22.64 19.02 -12.46
N GLY A 226 23.35 18.05 -11.89
CA GLY A 226 24.78 17.79 -12.09
C GLY A 226 25.72 18.72 -11.34
N SER A 227 25.22 19.85 -10.83
CA SER A 227 25.93 20.76 -9.91
C SER A 227 24.96 21.73 -9.22
N LEU A 228 25.37 22.27 -8.06
CA LEU A 228 24.64 23.31 -7.35
C LEU A 228 24.57 24.63 -8.12
N GLU A 229 25.50 24.88 -9.06
CA GLU A 229 25.45 26.04 -9.95
C GLU A 229 24.24 25.96 -10.91
N GLU A 230 23.93 24.78 -11.46
CA GLU A 230 22.75 24.60 -12.32
C GLU A 230 21.44 24.66 -11.54
N VAL A 231 21.42 24.22 -10.28
CA VAL A 231 20.28 24.43 -9.37
C VAL A 231 20.06 25.92 -9.16
N LYS A 232 21.09 26.67 -8.74
CA LYS A 232 21.03 28.13 -8.53
C LYS A 232 20.58 28.87 -9.81
N ARG A 233 21.17 28.54 -10.97
CA ARG A 233 20.76 29.10 -12.28
C ARG A 233 19.31 28.76 -12.64
N THR A 234 18.81 27.60 -12.23
CA THR A 234 17.42 27.19 -12.43
C THR A 234 16.46 27.91 -11.49
N VAL A 235 16.84 28.20 -10.24
CA VAL A 235 16.02 29.01 -9.33
C VAL A 235 15.91 30.44 -9.83
N GLU A 236 17.03 31.11 -10.11
CA GLU A 236 17.01 32.53 -10.47
C GLU A 236 16.24 32.81 -11.77
N ARG A 237 16.45 32.03 -12.84
CA ARG A 237 15.71 32.24 -14.11
C ARG A 237 14.18 32.09 -13.97
N ASN A 238 13.70 31.37 -12.95
CA ASN A 238 12.26 31.25 -12.66
C ASN A 238 11.76 32.42 -11.78
N ARG A 239 12.59 32.92 -10.85
CA ARG A 239 12.31 34.15 -10.09
C ARG A 239 12.31 35.39 -10.98
N GLU A 240 13.25 35.49 -11.93
CA GLU A 240 13.37 36.59 -12.90
C GLU A 240 12.10 36.81 -13.75
N ILE A 241 11.41 35.72 -14.12
CA ILE A 241 10.13 35.77 -14.85
C ILE A 241 8.90 35.88 -13.94
N GLY A 242 9.09 35.95 -12.62
CA GLY A 242 8.02 36.05 -11.63
C GLY A 242 7.15 34.80 -11.50
N LEU A 243 7.69 33.60 -11.75
CA LEU A 243 6.95 32.35 -11.61
C LEU A 243 6.58 32.11 -10.13
N PRO A 244 5.28 31.96 -9.77
CA PRO A 244 4.89 31.52 -8.43
C PRO A 244 5.48 30.14 -8.17
N TYR A 245 6.34 30.01 -7.17
CA TYR A 245 7.22 28.87 -7.02
C TYR A 245 7.70 28.77 -5.57
N ASP A 246 7.38 27.67 -4.89
CA ASP A 246 7.55 27.53 -3.43
C ASP A 246 8.67 26.57 -3.04
N THR A 247 8.91 25.49 -3.81
CA THR A 247 9.73 24.35 -3.33
C THR A 247 10.72 23.82 -4.38
N GLN A 248 12.02 24.00 -4.14
CA GLN A 248 13.09 23.36 -4.92
C GLN A 248 13.39 21.97 -4.37
N TYR A 249 13.39 20.97 -5.24
CA TYR A 249 13.88 19.63 -4.96
C TYR A 249 15.29 19.44 -5.52
N THR A 250 16.13 18.62 -4.91
CA THR A 250 17.31 18.07 -5.58
C THR A 250 17.34 16.56 -5.43
N ASP A 251 17.61 15.90 -6.55
CA ASP A 251 17.65 14.46 -6.74
C ASP A 251 19.05 13.92 -6.33
N ILE A 252 19.28 12.62 -6.48
CA ILE A 252 20.48 11.90 -5.98
C ILE A 252 21.84 12.46 -6.46
N ASP A 253 21.85 13.38 -7.43
CA ASP A 253 23.06 14.09 -7.86
C ASP A 253 23.64 15.07 -6.82
N TYR A 254 22.90 15.42 -5.75
CA TYR A 254 23.48 16.20 -4.64
C TYR A 254 24.42 15.38 -3.74
N MET A 255 24.26 14.05 -3.70
CA MET A 255 24.92 13.14 -2.75
C MET A 255 26.37 12.80 -3.13
N GLU A 256 27.22 12.49 -2.15
CA GLU A 256 28.53 11.87 -2.40
C GLU A 256 28.31 10.43 -2.90
N ASP A 257 28.63 10.15 -4.16
CA ASP A 257 28.47 8.83 -4.80
C ASP A 257 27.08 8.18 -4.58
N LYS A 258 26.00 8.98 -4.61
CA LYS A 258 24.61 8.53 -4.36
C LYS A 258 24.38 7.89 -2.97
N LYS A 259 25.15 8.28 -1.94
CA LYS A 259 25.00 7.79 -0.56
C LYS A 259 24.11 8.73 0.27
N ASP A 260 23.05 8.19 0.87
CA ASP A 260 22.17 8.96 1.76
C ASP A 260 22.90 9.68 2.90
N PHE A 261 22.32 10.79 3.36
CA PHE A 261 22.86 11.64 4.43
C PHE A 261 24.25 12.24 4.14
N THR A 262 24.72 12.22 2.88
CA THR A 262 25.94 12.90 2.42
C THR A 262 25.62 14.01 1.40
N TYR A 263 26.60 14.84 1.05
CA TYR A 263 26.55 15.69 -0.14
C TYR A 263 27.93 15.81 -0.81
N ASP A 264 27.95 16.03 -2.13
CA ASP A 264 29.17 16.14 -2.92
C ASP A 264 29.94 17.42 -2.56
N MET A 265 31.09 17.26 -1.91
CA MET A 265 31.95 18.35 -1.41
C MET A 265 32.68 19.13 -2.52
N VAL A 266 32.46 18.83 -3.79
CA VAL A 266 33.01 19.53 -4.96
C VAL A 266 31.91 20.26 -5.73
N LYS A 267 30.87 19.53 -6.18
CA LYS A 267 29.74 20.02 -6.98
C LYS A 267 28.66 20.72 -6.16
N PHE A 268 28.49 20.32 -4.90
CA PHE A 268 27.45 20.78 -3.98
C PHE A 268 28.02 21.30 -2.66
N LYS A 269 29.30 21.70 -2.63
CA LYS A 269 30.01 22.17 -1.43
C LYS A 269 29.29 23.27 -0.62
N ASP A 270 28.51 24.13 -1.29
CA ASP A 270 27.78 25.27 -0.70
C ASP A 270 26.28 24.94 -0.46
N LEU A 271 25.93 23.65 -0.34
CA LEU A 271 24.55 23.17 -0.17
C LEU A 271 23.83 23.74 1.07
N PRO A 272 24.47 23.84 2.27
CA PRO A 272 23.82 24.45 3.43
C PRO A 272 23.44 25.92 3.19
N GLN A 273 24.38 26.71 2.65
CA GLN A 273 24.16 28.12 2.35
C GLN A 273 23.12 28.33 1.25
N PHE A 274 22.95 27.36 0.35
CA PHE A 274 21.85 27.37 -0.61
C PHE A 274 20.50 27.06 0.05
N ALA A 275 20.43 26.13 1.01
CA ALA A 275 19.22 25.89 1.77
C ALA A 275 18.79 27.15 2.55
N ASP A 276 19.73 27.82 3.22
CA ASP A 276 19.49 29.11 3.89
C ASP A 276 18.97 30.17 2.91
N TYR A 277 19.63 30.32 1.75
CA TYR A 277 19.21 31.24 0.68
C TYR A 277 17.79 30.96 0.14
N MET A 278 17.37 29.70 0.06
CA MET A 278 15.99 29.36 -0.28
C MET A 278 15.01 29.78 0.82
N HIS A 279 15.38 29.62 2.09
CA HIS A 279 14.56 30.02 3.23
C HIS A 279 14.45 31.54 3.39
N GLU A 280 15.52 32.30 3.15
CA GLU A 280 15.53 33.78 3.17
C GLU A 280 14.54 34.37 2.16
N GLN A 281 14.37 33.73 1.00
CA GLN A 281 13.42 34.13 -0.03
C GLN A 281 12.01 33.50 0.16
N GLY A 282 11.73 32.98 1.37
CA GLY A 282 10.42 32.40 1.76
C GLY A 282 10.15 30.98 1.22
N GLN A 283 10.93 30.51 0.26
CA GLN A 283 10.81 29.20 -0.37
C GLN A 283 11.25 28.05 0.56
N LYS A 284 11.16 26.83 0.05
CA LYS A 284 11.49 25.58 0.72
C LYS A 284 12.49 24.77 -0.11
N TYR A 285 13.30 23.98 0.57
CA TYR A 285 14.27 23.10 -0.06
C TYR A 285 14.08 21.66 0.43
N ILE A 286 14.03 20.72 -0.50
CA ILE A 286 13.78 19.29 -0.23
C ILE A 286 14.82 18.45 -0.96
N LEU A 287 15.28 17.40 -0.29
CA LEU A 287 16.23 16.43 -0.79
C LEU A 287 15.53 15.07 -0.91
N ILE A 288 15.83 14.32 -1.97
CA ILE A 288 15.47 12.90 -2.04
C ILE A 288 16.30 12.10 -1.02
N LEU A 289 15.76 10.99 -0.53
CA LEU A 289 16.50 9.99 0.25
C LEU A 289 15.99 8.59 -0.15
N ASP A 290 16.91 7.64 -0.29
CA ASP A 290 16.64 6.26 -0.66
C ASP A 290 16.53 5.35 0.60
N PRO A 291 15.92 4.15 0.49
CA PRO A 291 15.80 3.20 1.61
C PRO A 291 16.99 2.23 1.73
N ALA A 292 17.89 2.22 0.74
CA ALA A 292 18.93 1.21 0.55
C ALA A 292 20.33 1.78 0.82
N ILE A 293 20.95 1.35 1.91
CA ILE A 293 22.21 1.92 2.38
C ILE A 293 23.39 1.18 1.73
N ALA A 294 24.25 1.91 1.03
CA ALA A 294 25.47 1.37 0.44
C ALA A 294 26.41 0.76 1.50
N ILE A 295 27.05 -0.38 1.19
CA ILE A 295 28.07 -0.98 2.07
C ILE A 295 29.48 -0.42 1.83
N SER A 296 29.65 0.39 0.77
CA SER A 296 30.91 1.01 0.39
C SER A 296 31.22 2.23 1.27
N LYS A 297 32.52 2.42 1.56
CA LYS A 297 33.01 3.57 2.32
C LYS A 297 32.81 4.88 1.56
N ARG A 298 32.81 5.99 2.31
CA ARG A 298 32.93 7.34 1.77
C ARG A 298 34.31 7.59 1.17
N ILE A 299 34.41 8.60 0.31
CA ILE A 299 35.66 8.95 -0.39
C ILE A 299 36.80 9.24 0.61
N ASN A 300 36.48 9.85 1.76
CA ASN A 300 37.45 10.28 2.78
C ASN A 300 37.13 9.78 4.21
N GLY A 301 36.43 8.65 4.39
CA GLY A 301 36.02 8.19 5.72
C GLY A 301 35.48 6.76 5.80
N THR A 302 34.85 6.40 6.93
CA THR A 302 33.87 5.30 6.94
C THR A 302 32.54 5.82 6.39
N TYR A 303 31.45 5.05 6.47
CA TYR A 303 30.13 5.54 6.11
C TYR A 303 29.21 5.36 7.32
N GLU A 304 29.10 6.42 8.11
CA GLU A 304 28.60 6.35 9.48
C GLU A 304 27.12 5.97 9.55
N SER A 305 26.36 6.17 8.46
CA SER A 305 24.98 5.71 8.31
C SER A 305 24.88 4.18 8.14
N TYR A 306 25.84 3.56 7.46
CA TYR A 306 25.99 2.10 7.43
C TYR A 306 26.49 1.60 8.79
N ASP A 307 27.53 2.22 9.36
CA ASP A 307 28.13 1.79 10.62
C ASP A 307 27.08 1.76 11.77
N ARG A 308 26.28 2.83 11.92
CA ARG A 308 25.16 2.90 12.88
C ARG A 308 24.04 1.90 12.58
N GLY A 309 23.72 1.68 11.30
CA GLY A 309 22.68 0.73 10.89
C GLY A 309 23.05 -0.71 11.24
N ALA A 310 24.34 -1.06 11.13
CA ALA A 310 24.88 -2.34 11.55
C ALA A 310 24.90 -2.50 13.09
N GLU A 311 25.25 -1.45 13.83
CA GLU A 311 25.28 -1.45 15.31
C GLU A 311 23.90 -1.80 15.94
N VAL A 312 22.79 -1.43 15.29
CA VAL A 312 21.42 -1.71 15.76
C VAL A 312 20.67 -2.75 14.91
N GLU A 313 21.40 -3.57 14.14
CA GLU A 313 20.86 -4.65 13.29
C GLU A 313 19.70 -4.22 12.36
N ALA A 314 19.73 -2.98 11.84
CA ALA A 314 18.64 -2.33 11.12
C ALA A 314 18.37 -2.87 9.69
N TRP A 315 18.93 -4.02 9.33
CA TRP A 315 18.89 -4.58 7.97
C TRP A 315 17.82 -5.65 7.80
N ILE A 316 17.16 -5.69 6.63
CA ILE A 316 16.41 -6.87 6.20
C ILE A 316 17.41 -8.03 6.09
N THR A 317 17.01 -9.23 6.47
CA THR A 317 17.86 -10.42 6.46
C THR A 317 17.49 -11.40 5.36
N GLU A 318 18.45 -12.25 5.01
CA GLU A 318 18.25 -13.51 4.31
C GLU A 318 17.34 -14.47 5.09
N ALA A 319 17.01 -15.61 4.47
CA ALA A 319 16.17 -16.66 5.05
C ALA A 319 16.77 -17.38 6.29
N ASP A 320 18.01 -17.07 6.68
CA ASP A 320 18.61 -17.52 7.94
C ASP A 320 18.16 -16.68 9.16
N GLY A 321 17.58 -15.50 8.91
CA GLY A 321 17.16 -14.55 9.95
C GLY A 321 18.30 -13.73 10.56
N THR A 322 19.53 -13.83 10.02
CA THR A 322 20.73 -13.23 10.62
C THR A 322 21.65 -12.52 9.62
N THR A 323 21.82 -13.04 8.41
CA THR A 323 22.68 -12.43 7.39
C THR A 323 21.93 -11.27 6.73
N PRO A 324 22.47 -10.04 6.69
CA PRO A 324 21.84 -8.92 5.98
C PRO A 324 21.65 -9.21 4.48
N LEU A 325 20.45 -8.94 3.97
CA LEU A 325 20.08 -9.09 2.57
C LEU A 325 20.77 -8.02 1.71
N VAL A 326 21.54 -8.45 0.72
CA VAL A 326 22.31 -7.57 -0.18
C VAL A 326 21.66 -7.52 -1.56
N GLY A 327 21.44 -6.31 -2.09
CA GLY A 327 20.94 -6.05 -3.44
C GLY A 327 21.74 -4.97 -4.17
N GLU A 328 21.24 -4.50 -5.31
CA GLU A 328 21.81 -3.40 -6.10
C GLU A 328 20.72 -2.35 -6.37
N VAL A 329 21.08 -1.06 -6.30
CA VAL A 329 20.20 0.08 -6.62
C VAL A 329 20.97 1.08 -7.48
N ASN A 330 20.26 1.86 -8.30
CA ASN A 330 20.82 2.99 -9.07
C ASN A 330 21.92 2.66 -10.12
N HIS A 331 22.11 1.37 -10.46
CA HIS A 331 22.91 0.83 -11.59
C HIS A 331 24.38 1.30 -11.74
N VAL A 332 24.96 1.92 -10.70
CA VAL A 332 26.23 2.65 -10.83
C VAL A 332 27.23 2.34 -9.70
N PHE A 333 26.81 1.75 -8.57
CA PHE A 333 27.71 1.44 -7.45
C PHE A 333 27.40 0.10 -6.78
N ASP A 334 28.43 -0.46 -6.13
CA ASP A 334 28.39 -1.76 -5.45
C ASP A 334 27.31 -1.86 -4.37
N PHE A 335 26.67 -3.03 -4.34
CA PHE A 335 26.01 -3.68 -3.21
C PHE A 335 25.46 -2.75 -2.10
N SER A 336 24.13 -2.58 -2.11
CA SER A 336 23.35 -1.88 -1.08
C SER A 336 22.56 -2.87 -0.22
N ILE A 337 22.40 -2.57 1.07
CA ILE A 337 21.55 -3.36 1.98
C ILE A 337 20.22 -2.64 2.20
N ALA A 338 19.12 -3.39 2.12
CA ALA A 338 17.79 -2.86 2.37
C ALA A 338 17.54 -2.70 3.88
N SER A 339 17.12 -1.51 4.30
CA SER A 339 16.77 -1.23 5.70
C SER A 339 15.47 -1.93 6.11
N LYS A 340 15.41 -2.49 7.32
CA LYS A 340 14.14 -2.82 8.00
C LYS A 340 13.30 -1.54 8.05
N VAL A 341 12.10 -1.61 7.47
CA VAL A 341 11.16 -0.52 7.18
C VAL A 341 11.28 0.66 8.16
N PHE A 342 11.79 1.80 7.66
CA PHE A 342 11.85 3.11 8.35
C PHE A 342 11.98 3.02 9.88
N CYS A 343 12.95 2.25 10.39
CA CYS A 343 13.09 2.04 11.84
C CYS A 343 13.27 3.38 12.55
N CYS A 344 12.19 3.85 13.18
CA CYS A 344 12.02 5.28 13.49
C CYS A 344 13.05 5.77 14.52
N VAL A 345 13.58 4.86 15.34
CA VAL A 345 14.69 5.10 16.28
C VAL A 345 15.98 5.46 15.54
N SER A 346 16.40 4.64 14.56
CA SER A 346 17.65 4.85 13.82
C SER A 346 17.54 6.03 12.85
N TRP A 347 16.42 6.15 12.14
CA TRP A 347 16.18 7.27 11.21
C TRP A 347 16.10 8.63 11.93
N ARG A 348 15.53 8.69 13.15
CA ARG A 348 15.59 9.89 13.98
C ARG A 348 17.03 10.26 14.35
N CYS A 349 17.87 9.29 14.68
CA CYS A 349 19.30 9.56 14.93
C CYS A 349 20.00 10.11 13.68
N CYS A 350 19.81 9.52 12.50
CA CYS A 350 20.40 10.04 11.26
C CYS A 350 19.92 11.46 10.91
N LEU A 351 18.62 11.76 11.07
CA LEU A 351 18.08 13.11 10.90
C LEU A 351 18.63 14.12 11.91
N LEU A 352 18.78 13.73 13.18
CA LEU A 352 19.32 14.59 14.25
C LEU A 352 20.83 14.88 14.09
N ILE A 353 21.60 13.97 13.48
CA ILE A 353 23.06 14.12 13.28
C ILE A 353 23.40 15.21 12.23
N SER A 354 22.44 15.64 11.41
CA SER A 354 22.58 16.77 10.48
C SER A 354 22.76 18.15 11.16
N GLY A 355 22.72 18.22 12.49
CA GLY A 355 22.84 19.45 13.26
C GLY A 355 21.56 20.30 13.33
N THR A 356 20.54 19.97 12.53
CA THR A 356 19.26 20.70 12.47
C THR A 356 18.10 19.79 12.87
N ALA A 357 17.44 20.08 13.99
CA ALA A 357 16.44 19.20 14.58
C ALA A 357 15.08 19.20 13.83
N VAL A 358 14.99 18.47 12.71
CA VAL A 358 13.73 18.20 12.01
C VAL A 358 12.95 17.10 12.75
N CYS A 359 12.31 17.47 13.85
CA CYS A 359 11.43 16.58 14.61
C CYS A 359 10.13 16.29 13.85
N PHE A 360 10.13 15.26 12.99
CA PHE A 360 8.90 14.57 12.62
C PHE A 360 8.18 14.12 13.89
N ARG A 361 6.88 14.47 13.99
CA ARG A 361 6.09 14.32 15.21
C ARG A 361 6.12 12.87 15.71
N THR A 362 6.07 12.72 17.02
CA THR A 362 6.10 11.42 17.69
C THR A 362 4.88 10.58 17.33
N CYS A 363 5.12 9.40 16.76
CA CYS A 363 4.49 8.20 17.29
C CYS A 363 5.10 7.99 18.69
N THR A 364 4.33 8.31 19.72
CA THR A 364 4.53 7.82 21.09
C THR A 364 3.60 6.63 21.29
N ASP A 365 4.07 5.61 21.99
CA ASP A 365 3.19 4.71 22.75
C ASP A 365 2.48 5.48 23.90
#